data_AF-A0A0F8WJN5-F1
#
_entry.id   AF-A0A0F8WJN5-F1
#
_cell.length_a   1.000
_cell.length_b   1.000
_cell.length_c   1.000
_cell.angle_alpha   90.00
_cell.angle_beta   90.00
_cell.angle_gamma   90.00
#
_symmetry.space_group_name_H-M   'P 1'
#
loop_
_entity.id
_entity.type
_entity.pdbx_description
1 polymer ?
#
loop_
_entity_poly.entity_id
_entity_poly.type
_entity_poly.pdbx_seq_one_letter_code
_entity_poly.pdbx_strand_id
1 'polypeptide(L)'
;MALGERADVVKWIERHYYIEDTEAPIVLLPHQRAILRYALQRDAKGRLKFQTVIYSSIKKSGKTAIAGAVVGWAAETWGRFGEILCVGNDAEQAKERAFRAHKTSVELSPGYDRARQVLPQRWRILNKEATCLTTGTVVKAIATDYK
;
A
#
# COMPACT_ATOMS: atom_id res chain seq x y z
N MET A 1 9.52 -6.65 -13.12
CA MET A 1 9.69 -7.19 -11.75
C MET A 1 9.76 -8.70 -11.82
N ALA A 2 10.75 -9.32 -11.18
CA ALA A 2 10.85 -10.78 -11.14
C ALA A 2 9.74 -11.38 -10.27
N LEU A 3 9.24 -12.58 -10.61
CA LEU A 3 8.14 -13.25 -9.89
C LEU A 3 8.41 -13.43 -8.39
N GLY A 4 9.66 -13.74 -8.01
CA GLY A 4 10.05 -13.92 -6.60
C GLY A 4 10.07 -12.62 -5.79
N GLU A 5 10.19 -11.46 -6.44
CA GLU A 5 10.21 -10.16 -5.77
C GLU A 5 8.80 -9.68 -5.39
N ARG A 6 7.79 -10.00 -6.21
CA ARG A 6 6.38 -9.73 -5.89
C ARG A 6 5.89 -10.54 -4.68
N ALA A 7 6.50 -11.70 -4.43
CA ALA A 7 6.07 -12.60 -3.36
C ALA A 7 6.54 -12.16 -1.96
N ASP A 8 7.72 -11.54 -1.82
CA ASP A 8 8.22 -11.07 -0.53
C ASP A 8 7.79 -9.61 -0.29
N VAL A 9 6.78 -9.43 0.55
CA VAL A 9 6.24 -8.11 0.91
C VAL A 9 7.30 -7.14 1.41
N VAL A 10 8.31 -7.61 2.17
CA VAL A 10 9.35 -6.73 2.71
C VAL A 10 10.25 -6.21 1.60
N LYS A 11 10.69 -7.09 0.69
CA LYS A 11 11.51 -6.68 -0.45
C LYS A 11 10.79 -5.69 -1.35
N TRP A 12 9.50 -5.94 -1.62
CA TRP A 12 8.70 -5.02 -2.41
C TRP A 12 8.59 -3.65 -1.72
N ILE A 13 8.25 -3.64 -0.42
CA ILE A 13 8.06 -2.39 0.34
C ILE A 13 9.35 -1.58 0.38
N GLU A 14 10.48 -2.17 0.78
CA GLU A 14 11.75 -1.45 0.94
C GLU A 14 12.34 -0.97 -0.40
N ARG A 15 11.86 -1.48 -1.53
CA ARG A 15 12.30 -1.04 -2.87
C ARG A 15 11.39 0.00 -3.50
N HIS A 16 10.10 -0.02 -3.17
CA HIS A 16 9.09 0.69 -3.94
C HIS A 16 8.25 1.68 -3.16
N TYR A 17 8.27 1.61 -1.83
CA TYR A 17 7.50 2.53 -1.00
C TYR A 17 8.40 3.66 -0.50
N TYR A 18 8.06 4.90 -0.85
CA TYR A 18 8.81 6.10 -0.52
C TYR A 18 8.18 6.82 0.67
N ILE A 19 9.03 7.38 1.53
CA ILE A 19 8.61 8.12 2.73
C ILE A 19 8.80 9.61 2.51
N GLU A 20 7.74 10.39 2.73
CA GLU A 20 7.70 11.86 2.55
C GLU A 20 8.84 12.57 3.27
N ASP A 21 9.05 12.29 4.56
CA ASP A 21 10.09 12.94 5.37
C ASP A 21 11.52 12.75 4.84
N THR A 22 11.77 11.67 4.11
CA THR A 22 13.12 11.31 3.62
C THR A 22 13.26 11.38 2.11
N GLU A 23 12.14 11.50 1.40
CA GLU A 23 12.00 11.35 -0.06
C GLU A 23 12.71 10.09 -0.63
N ALA A 24 12.90 9.07 0.21
CA ALA A 24 13.66 7.86 -0.10
C ALA A 24 12.83 6.60 0.20
N PRO A 25 13.24 5.44 -0.35
CA PRO A 25 12.60 4.18 0.00
C PRO A 25 12.62 3.91 1.51
N ILE A 26 11.51 3.39 2.03
CA ILE A 26 11.36 3.06 3.44
C ILE A 26 12.42 2.05 3.90
N VAL A 27 13.01 2.30 5.07
CA VAL A 27 13.83 1.32 5.79
C VAL A 27 13.00 0.77 6.94
N LEU A 28 12.57 -0.49 6.82
CA LEU A 28 11.76 -1.11 7.87
C LEU A 28 12.61 -1.42 9.11
N LEU A 29 12.00 -1.35 10.29
CA LEU A 29 12.63 -1.85 11.51
C LEU A 29 12.59 -3.38 11.55
N PRO A 30 13.53 -4.05 12.26
CA PRO A 30 13.57 -5.51 12.31
C PRO A 30 12.23 -6.16 12.68
N HIS A 31 11.53 -5.62 13.68
CA HIS A 31 10.23 -6.14 14.10
C HIS A 31 9.13 -5.93 13.04
N GLN A 32 9.14 -4.81 12.31
CA GLN A 32 8.18 -4.55 11.24
C GLN A 32 8.35 -5.57 10.11
N ARG A 33 9.59 -5.89 9.74
CA ARG A 33 9.89 -6.95 8.74
C ARG A 33 9.35 -8.31 9.19
N ALA A 34 9.59 -8.68 10.44
CA ALA A 34 9.14 -9.96 10.99
C ALA A 34 7.60 -10.07 10.99
N ILE A 35 6.91 -9.02 11.48
CA ILE A 35 5.45 -8.98 11.50
C ILE A 35 4.87 -9.04 10.09
N LEU A 36 5.38 -8.24 9.15
CA LEU A 36 4.87 -8.22 7.77
C LEU A 36 5.04 -9.57 7.07
N ARG A 37 6.21 -10.20 7.19
CA ARG A 37 6.46 -11.52 6.60
C ARG A 37 5.55 -12.59 7.20
N TYR A 38 5.37 -12.58 8.51
CA TYR A 38 4.52 -13.56 9.17
C TYR A 38 3.03 -13.34 8.84
N ALA A 39 2.54 -12.11 8.96
CA ALA A 39 1.12 -11.79 8.78
C ALA A 39 0.65 -11.94 7.33
N LEU A 40 1.52 -11.72 6.34
CA LEU A 40 1.19 -11.75 4.92
C LEU A 40 1.75 -12.97 4.20
N GLN A 41 2.18 -14.00 4.96
CA GLN A 41 2.64 -15.26 4.40
C GLN A 41 1.53 -15.98 3.62
N ARG A 42 1.91 -16.69 2.57
CA ARG A 42 0.99 -17.50 1.75
C ARG A 42 1.09 -18.99 2.10
N ASP A 43 -0.02 -19.70 2.02
CA ASP A 43 -0.09 -21.16 2.17
C ASP A 43 0.47 -21.87 0.91
N ALA A 44 0.54 -23.21 0.95
CA ALA A 44 1.00 -24.01 -0.19
C ALA A 44 0.15 -23.86 -1.46
N LYS A 45 -1.06 -23.29 -1.35
CA LYS A 45 -1.96 -22.99 -2.47
C LYS A 45 -1.84 -21.53 -2.94
N GLY A 46 -0.88 -20.77 -2.40
CA GLY A 46 -0.64 -19.38 -2.75
C GLY A 46 -1.65 -18.39 -2.15
N ARG A 47 -2.49 -18.80 -1.19
CA ARG A 47 -3.47 -17.91 -0.53
C ARG A 47 -2.87 -17.31 0.74
N LEU A 48 -3.28 -16.11 1.13
CA LEU A 48 -2.86 -15.56 2.42
C LEU A 48 -3.29 -16.51 3.55
N LYS A 49 -2.36 -16.83 4.45
CA LYS A 49 -2.61 -17.75 5.57
C LYS A 49 -3.61 -17.18 6.57
N PHE A 50 -3.60 -15.86 6.74
CA PHE A 50 -4.52 -15.13 7.61
C PHE A 50 -5.47 -14.29 6.76
N GLN A 51 -6.77 -14.42 7.04
CA GLN A 51 -7.80 -13.58 6.41
C GLN A 51 -7.96 -12.24 7.13
N THR A 52 -7.71 -12.23 8.44
CA THR A 52 -7.81 -11.06 9.29
C THR A 52 -6.49 -10.85 10.03
N VAL A 53 -5.94 -9.65 9.89
CA VAL A 53 -4.72 -9.21 10.58
C VAL A 53 -5.02 -7.90 11.29
N ILE A 54 -4.75 -7.86 12.59
CA ILE A 54 -4.80 -6.63 13.38
C ILE A 54 -3.37 -6.20 13.68
N TYR A 55 -2.98 -5.02 13.20
CA TYR A 55 -1.67 -4.43 13.48
C TYR A 55 -1.85 -3.30 14.50
N SER A 56 -1.32 -3.50 15.72
CA SER A 56 -1.34 -2.50 16.78
C SER A 56 0.07 -2.19 17.27
N SER A 57 0.32 -0.92 17.54
CA SER A 57 1.59 -0.43 18.06
C SER A 57 1.41 0.97 18.65
N ILE A 58 2.41 1.47 19.37
CA ILE A 58 2.41 2.81 19.96
C ILE A 58 2.30 3.93 18.92
N LYS A 59 1.85 5.12 19.33
CA LYS A 59 1.78 6.31 18.45
C LYS A 59 3.18 6.66 17.93
N LYS A 60 3.24 7.25 16.71
CA LYS A 60 4.50 7.59 16.01
C LYS A 60 5.43 6.42 15.67
N SER A 61 4.91 5.18 15.63
CA SER A 61 5.70 4.00 15.24
C SER A 61 5.70 3.69 13.73
N GLY A 62 5.20 4.59 12.89
CA GLY A 62 5.11 4.37 11.42
C GLY A 62 3.92 3.52 10.92
N LYS A 63 2.87 3.29 11.73
CA LYS A 63 1.71 2.47 11.32
C LYS A 63 1.08 2.90 10.00
N THR A 64 0.93 4.21 9.81
CA THR A 64 0.29 4.77 8.63
C THR A 64 1.11 4.50 7.36
N ALA A 65 2.44 4.61 7.46
CA ALA A 65 3.35 4.25 6.37
C ALA A 65 3.27 2.75 6.05
N ILE A 66 3.26 1.88 7.07
CA ILE A 66 3.10 0.44 6.87
C ILE A 66 1.76 0.13 6.19
N ALA A 67 0.65 0.75 6.62
CA ALA A 67 -0.66 0.53 6.01
C ALA A 67 -0.67 0.97 4.54
N GLY A 68 -0.12 2.15 4.21
CA GLY A 68 0.01 2.62 2.83
C GLY A 68 0.91 1.72 1.97
N ALA A 69 1.97 1.18 2.55
CA ALA A 69 2.86 0.25 1.87
C ALA A 69 2.18 -1.09 1.55
N VAL A 70 1.41 -1.63 2.50
CA VAL A 70 0.62 -2.86 2.30
C VAL A 70 -0.47 -2.66 1.25
N VAL A 71 -1.12 -1.49 1.20
CA VAL A 71 -2.08 -1.14 0.12
C VAL A 71 -1.43 -1.26 -1.26
N GLY A 72 -0.26 -0.64 -1.46
CA GLY A 72 0.44 -0.69 -2.73
C GLY A 72 0.88 -2.10 -3.11
N TRP A 73 1.44 -2.84 -2.14
CA TRP A 73 1.87 -4.23 -2.35
C TRP A 73 0.68 -5.12 -2.72
N ALA A 74 -0.43 -5.03 -1.99
CA ALA A 74 -1.63 -5.83 -2.24
C ALA A 74 -2.18 -5.54 -3.63
N ALA A 75 -2.25 -4.26 -4.03
CA ALA A 75 -2.78 -3.86 -5.33
C ALA A 75 -1.98 -4.45 -6.51
N GLU A 76 -0.66 -4.52 -6.35
CA GLU A 76 0.25 -5.03 -7.39
C GLU A 76 0.38 -6.56 -7.41
N THR A 77 -0.01 -7.27 -6.34
CA THR A 77 0.37 -8.69 -6.15
C THR A 77 -0.77 -9.66 -5.87
N TRP A 78 -1.96 -9.21 -5.45
CA TRP A 78 -3.03 -10.12 -5.01
C TRP A 78 -3.91 -10.67 -6.14
N GLY A 79 -3.75 -10.16 -7.36
CA GLY A 79 -4.55 -10.59 -8.51
C GLY A 79 -4.81 -9.43 -9.46
N ARG A 80 -5.76 -9.61 -10.38
CA ARG A 80 -6.20 -8.58 -11.31
C ARG A 80 -7.59 -8.07 -10.93
N PHE A 81 -7.85 -6.80 -11.21
CA PHE A 81 -9.15 -6.15 -11.04
C PHE A 81 -9.71 -6.25 -9.61
N GLY A 82 -8.84 -6.24 -8.62
CA GLY A 82 -9.24 -6.24 -7.21
C GLY A 82 -9.73 -4.86 -6.76
N GLU A 83 -10.25 -4.83 -5.54
CA GLU A 83 -10.61 -3.59 -4.86
C GLU A 83 -9.98 -3.57 -3.46
N ILE A 84 -9.37 -2.44 -3.09
CA ILE A 84 -8.78 -2.21 -1.78
C ILE A 84 -9.46 -1.01 -1.16
N LEU A 85 -10.09 -1.23 -0.01
CA LEU A 85 -10.85 -0.21 0.71
C LEU A 85 -10.06 0.29 1.91
N CYS A 86 -9.69 1.56 1.88
CA CYS A 86 -9.18 2.29 3.04
C CYS A 86 -10.38 2.85 3.80
N VAL A 87 -10.78 2.17 4.87
CA VAL A 87 -11.98 2.50 5.64
C VAL A 87 -11.60 3.29 6.89
N GLY A 88 -12.33 4.37 7.16
CA GLY A 88 -12.21 5.17 8.37
C GLY A 88 -13.59 5.53 8.93
N ASN A 89 -13.63 5.96 10.18
CA ASN A 89 -14.88 6.33 10.86
C ASN A 89 -15.55 7.54 10.19
N ASP A 90 -14.75 8.51 9.76
CA ASP A 90 -15.17 9.69 8.98
C ASP A 90 -14.39 9.78 7.66
N ALA A 91 -14.91 10.58 6.72
CA ALA A 91 -14.36 10.69 5.37
C ALA A 91 -12.96 11.33 5.31
N GLU A 92 -12.59 12.15 6.30
CA GLU A 92 -11.24 12.69 6.41
C GLU A 92 -10.27 11.61 6.89
N GLN A 93 -10.62 10.85 7.92
CA GLN A 93 -9.83 9.73 8.43
C GLN A 93 -9.62 8.64 7.38
N ALA A 94 -10.63 8.34 6.56
CA ALA A 94 -10.48 7.40 5.46
C ALA A 94 -9.43 7.87 4.43
N LYS A 95 -9.44 9.17 4.10
CA LYS A 95 -8.53 9.77 3.10
C LYS A 95 -7.13 10.03 3.65
N GLU A 96 -7.02 10.63 4.82
CA GLU A 96 -5.76 11.15 5.38
C GLU A 96 -4.81 10.08 5.93
N ARG A 97 -5.26 8.82 6.02
CA ARG A 97 -4.46 7.72 6.60
C ARG A 97 -3.74 6.92 5.52
N ALA A 98 -4.08 5.64 5.37
CA ALA A 98 -3.38 4.72 4.50
C ALA A 98 -3.45 5.15 3.02
N PHE A 99 -4.59 5.69 2.57
CA PHE A 99 -4.77 6.14 1.20
C PHE A 99 -3.83 7.31 0.86
N ARG A 100 -3.85 8.40 1.63
CA ARG A 100 -2.94 9.53 1.44
C ARG A 100 -1.48 9.08 1.51
N ALA A 101 -1.11 8.27 2.50
CA ALA A 101 0.25 7.77 2.62
C ALA A 101 0.70 6.93 1.41
N HIS A 102 -0.20 6.12 0.84
CA HIS A 102 0.09 5.39 -0.40
C HIS A 102 0.21 6.33 -1.61
N LYS A 103 -0.75 7.25 -1.77
CA LYS A 103 -0.74 8.27 -2.82
C LYS A 103 0.57 9.07 -2.82
N THR A 104 0.95 9.62 -1.67
CA THR A 104 2.19 10.40 -1.52
C THR A 104 3.41 9.58 -1.91
N SER A 105 3.49 8.31 -1.49
CA SER A 105 4.60 7.43 -1.91
C SER A 105 4.68 7.25 -3.43
N VAL A 106 3.55 7.15 -4.13
CA VAL A 106 3.55 7.03 -5.60
C VAL A 106 4.01 8.35 -6.24
N GLU A 107 3.56 9.49 -5.70
CA GLU A 107 3.94 10.82 -6.19
C GLU A 107 5.43 11.13 -6.00
N LEU A 108 6.06 10.55 -4.98
CA LEU A 108 7.50 10.63 -4.71
C LEU A 108 8.33 9.63 -5.53
N SER A 109 7.70 8.64 -6.16
CA SER A 109 8.42 7.60 -6.89
C SER A 109 9.12 8.18 -8.13
N PRO A 110 10.38 7.80 -8.40
CA PRO A 110 11.09 8.23 -9.60
C PRO A 110 10.31 7.93 -10.88
N GLY A 111 10.19 8.94 -11.75
CA GLY A 111 9.45 8.85 -13.00
C GLY A 111 7.96 9.16 -12.90
N TYR A 112 7.46 9.59 -11.74
CA TYR A 112 6.09 10.11 -11.62
C TYR A 112 5.90 11.39 -12.43
N ASP A 113 4.93 11.38 -13.35
CA ASP A 113 4.53 12.52 -14.16
C ASP A 113 3.38 13.26 -13.43
N ARG A 114 3.72 14.39 -12.80
CA ARG A 114 2.77 15.21 -12.03
C ARG A 114 1.66 15.80 -12.90
N ALA A 115 1.94 16.15 -14.16
CA ALA A 115 0.96 16.76 -15.06
C ALA A 115 -0.10 15.74 -15.48
N ARG A 116 0.31 14.48 -15.69
CA ARG A 116 -0.60 13.39 -16.06
C ARG A 116 -1.11 12.57 -14.87
N GLN A 117 -0.63 12.88 -13.66
CA GLN A 117 -0.95 12.16 -12.42
C GLN A 117 -0.73 10.65 -12.54
N VAL A 118 0.39 10.25 -13.15
CA VAL A 118 0.68 8.86 -13.51
C VAL A 118 2.13 8.51 -13.19
N LEU A 119 2.33 7.34 -12.60
CA LEU A 119 3.61 6.63 -12.65
C LEU A 119 3.52 5.64 -13.82
N PRO A 120 4.23 5.89 -14.93
CA PRO A 120 4.06 5.12 -16.16
C PRO A 120 4.10 3.61 -15.93
N GLN A 121 3.16 2.90 -16.57
CA GLN A 121 3.00 1.44 -16.48
C GLN A 121 2.70 0.88 -15.09
N ARG A 122 2.52 1.71 -14.06
CA ARG A 122 2.39 1.21 -12.67
C ARG A 122 1.18 1.77 -11.94
N TRP A 123 1.01 3.09 -11.92
CA TRP A 123 -0.04 3.74 -11.14
C TRP A 123 -0.64 4.94 -11.86
N ARG A 124 -1.95 5.10 -11.74
CA ARG A 124 -2.65 6.36 -11.99
C ARG A 124 -3.26 6.84 -10.67
N ILE A 125 -2.99 8.09 -10.31
CA ILE A 125 -3.43 8.68 -9.04
C ILE A 125 -4.48 9.74 -9.32
N LEU A 126 -5.63 9.63 -8.69
CA LEU A 126 -6.70 10.63 -8.69
C LEU A 126 -7.00 11.05 -7.24
N ASN A 127 -7.85 12.07 -7.07
CA ASN A 127 -8.11 12.63 -5.73
C ASN A 127 -8.75 11.65 -4.74
N LYS A 128 -9.61 10.75 -5.22
CA LYS A 128 -10.34 9.79 -4.36
C LYS A 128 -10.04 8.33 -4.70
N GLU A 129 -9.22 8.10 -5.71
CA GLU A 129 -8.97 6.77 -6.25
C GLU A 129 -7.52 6.65 -6.73
N ALA A 130 -6.91 5.49 -6.54
CA ALA A 130 -5.66 5.13 -7.18
C ALA A 130 -5.84 3.80 -7.94
N THR A 131 -5.43 3.76 -9.19
CA THR A 131 -5.53 2.57 -10.04
C THR A 131 -4.13 2.00 -10.28
N CYS A 132 -3.93 0.74 -9.91
CA CYS A 132 -2.74 -0.02 -10.27
C CYS A 132 -2.87 -0.46 -11.73
N LEU A 133 -2.08 0.15 -12.62
CA LEU A 133 -2.19 -0.07 -14.08
C LEU A 133 -1.76 -1.49 -14.49
N THR A 134 -0.90 -2.14 -13.70
CA THR A 134 -0.45 -3.51 -14.00
C THR A 134 -1.51 -4.56 -13.74
N THR A 135 -2.36 -4.36 -12.74
CA THR A 135 -3.35 -5.35 -12.30
C THR A 135 -4.78 -4.93 -12.62
N GLY A 136 -5.03 -3.64 -12.82
CA GLY A 136 -6.36 -3.05 -12.86
C GLY A 136 -7.00 -2.93 -11.47
N THR A 137 -6.27 -3.21 -10.39
CA THR A 137 -6.79 -3.09 -9.02
C THR A 137 -7.01 -1.62 -8.66
N VAL A 138 -8.11 -1.34 -8.00
CA VAL A 138 -8.51 0.01 -7.58
C VAL A 138 -8.42 0.15 -6.07
N VAL A 139 -7.84 1.26 -5.61
CA VAL A 139 -7.77 1.64 -4.19
C VAL A 139 -8.69 2.84 -3.96
N LYS A 140 -9.60 2.73 -2.99
CA LYS A 140 -10.56 3.79 -2.63
C LYS A 140 -10.50 4.11 -1.14
N ALA A 141 -10.72 5.37 -0.82
CA ALA A 141 -10.99 5.81 0.55
C ALA A 141 -12.51 5.90 0.76
N ILE A 142 -13.06 5.13 1.71
CA ILE A 142 -14.49 5.07 2.01
C ILE A 142 -14.72 5.41 3.49
N ALA A 143 -15.71 6.26 3.73
CA ALA A 143 -16.17 6.63 5.06
C ALA A 143 -17.33 5.72 5.50
N THR A 144 -17.37 5.33 6.77
CA THR A 144 -18.49 4.54 7.31
C THR A 144 -19.73 5.38 7.65
N ASP A 145 -19.56 6.69 7.82
CA ASP A 145 -20.62 7.67 8.07
C ASP A 145 -21.23 8.21 6.77
N TYR A 146 -21.68 7.30 5.91
CA TYR A 146 -22.57 7.66 4.79
C TYR A 146 -23.99 7.81 5.34
N LYS A 147 -24.43 9.06 5.59
CA LYS A 147 -25.86 9.38 5.79
C LYS A 147 -26.57 9.51 4.46
#